data_AF-A0A2E7DPT0-F1
#
_entry.id   AF-A0A2E7DPT0-F1
#
_cell.length_a   1.000
_cell.length_b   1.000
_cell.length_c   1.000
_cell.angle_alpha   90.00
_cell.angle_beta   90.00
_cell.angle_gamma   90.00
#
_symmetry.space_group_name_H-M   'P 1'
#
loop_
_entity.id
_entity.type
_entity.pdbx_description
1 polymer ?
#
loop_
_entity_poly.entity_id
_entity_poly.type
_entity_poly.pdbx_seq_one_letter_code
_entity_poly.pdbx_strand_id
1 'polypeptide(L)'
;MCCYDYEGNEGCVLYEDIYEDWDFWLQVSENTSFIHSDERTAFYRAGGDSDTATNDDGERFQTEHRLGKARAALFNKWKGKWGGEAINQMLKSAIRPDLAKKVSELANRLEEELKKSNLLETVIHERDAEIHERDAEIHERDAEIRERNAEIRERNQKLDQLRLIENSLRQKIDSFAREINSLGRDLNHKIEVEKNLKVHIGQLEAELNRVLSSKSWRVMGPIRRIGRFLTNGLKANRSRTSDAEQAEPKVSEVETKPDVTETILVTEKNAKEKYDEEAKSALDSFLDSKERLNFEKTGVPSVSIILVLYNQAQLSFLCLKSLLQKSDVAFELIIVDNASSDKTKELLAKIDNAIILHNQKNLGFVKAVNKAAGVAKTDFLLLLNNDALIHKRTLSYALDTLAIDETVGAVGGKIVLTDGTLQEAGSIIWQDGSCLGYGRGDDPDAAPYMFERDVDYCSGAFLLFRRNDFEELNGFDEDYAPAYYEDSDFCIRLQKKGFRIIYNPNVVITHYEFASSGGLSNASILQKKHQNIFCNKHSEWLKTKRSRDPQTTHLARTSNQFPNVLVIDDRIPHPSLGSGYPRAAHFVNSID
;
A
#
# COMPACT_ATOMS: atom_id res chain seq x y z
N MET A 1 -44.43 10.67 7.34
CA MET A 1 -45.48 11.01 6.36
C MET A 1 -46.71 11.44 7.16
N CYS A 2 -46.96 12.74 7.26
CA CYS A 2 -48.25 13.37 7.64
C CYS A 2 -48.06 14.90 7.63
N CYS A 3 -48.05 15.50 6.45
CA CYS A 3 -48.32 16.93 6.26
C CYS A 3 -49.32 17.03 5.10
N TYR A 4 -50.52 17.53 5.41
CA TYR A 4 -51.65 17.89 4.53
C TYR A 4 -52.10 16.87 3.46
N ASP A 5 -53.37 16.45 3.54
CA ASP A 5 -54.07 15.85 2.39
C ASP A 5 -54.51 16.96 1.41
N TYR A 6 -54.47 16.65 0.12
CA TYR A 6 -54.86 17.50 -1.03
C TYR A 6 -56.29 18.06 -0.96
N GLU A 7 -57.12 17.58 -0.04
CA GLU A 7 -58.49 18.07 0.20
C GLU A 7 -58.61 19.21 1.22
N GLY A 8 -57.52 19.67 1.82
CA GLY A 8 -57.53 20.84 2.71
C GLY A 8 -58.15 20.61 4.09
N ASN A 9 -58.29 19.36 4.51
CA ASN A 9 -58.61 19.02 5.90
C ASN A 9 -57.37 19.20 6.78
N GLU A 10 -57.53 19.86 7.94
CA GLU A 10 -56.46 20.07 8.92
C GLU A 10 -55.84 18.72 9.33
N GLY A 11 -54.52 18.57 9.11
CA GLY A 11 -53.77 17.36 9.48
C GLY A 11 -53.58 17.21 10.99
N CYS A 12 -52.70 16.29 11.42
CA CYS A 12 -52.37 16.15 12.84
C CYS A 12 -51.67 17.43 13.33
N VAL A 13 -52.29 18.18 14.24
CA VAL A 13 -51.73 19.43 14.79
C VAL A 13 -51.38 19.20 16.26
N LEU A 14 -50.16 19.60 16.64
CA LEU A 14 -49.67 19.61 18.02
C LEU A 14 -50.15 20.90 18.69
N TYR A 15 -50.85 20.79 19.82
CA TYR A 15 -51.46 21.94 20.51
C TYR A 15 -50.87 22.23 21.90
N GLU A 16 -50.02 21.37 22.46
CA GLU A 16 -49.46 21.52 23.82
C GLU A 16 -48.00 21.05 23.90
N ASP A 17 -47.17 21.67 24.75
CA ASP A 17 -45.74 21.33 24.96
C ASP A 17 -45.50 20.04 25.79
N ILE A 18 -46.54 19.42 26.39
CA ILE A 18 -46.41 18.22 27.23
C ILE A 18 -47.48 17.22 26.86
N TYR A 19 -47.08 15.95 26.70
CA TYR A 19 -47.91 14.86 26.13
C TYR A 19 -48.31 15.09 24.66
N GLU A 20 -47.57 15.96 23.95
CA GLU A 20 -47.72 16.25 22.53
C GLU A 20 -47.61 14.98 21.66
N ASP A 21 -46.65 14.11 21.99
CA ASP A 21 -46.46 12.81 21.37
C ASP A 21 -47.71 11.92 21.54
N TRP A 22 -48.34 11.95 22.72
CA TRP A 22 -49.51 11.11 23.01
C TRP A 22 -50.73 11.58 22.23
N ASP A 23 -50.95 12.89 22.16
CA ASP A 23 -51.99 13.47 21.34
C ASP A 23 -51.77 13.16 19.86
N PHE A 24 -50.52 13.28 19.37
CA PHE A 24 -50.15 12.89 18.01
C PHE A 24 -50.47 11.41 17.73
N TRP A 25 -50.04 10.49 18.60
CA TRP A 25 -50.31 9.06 18.41
C TRP A 25 -51.80 8.73 18.44
N LEU A 26 -52.59 9.39 19.28
CA LEU A 26 -54.06 9.25 19.27
C LEU A 26 -54.66 9.75 17.95
N GLN A 27 -54.19 10.90 17.43
CA GLN A 27 -54.62 11.42 16.11
C GLN A 27 -54.24 10.46 14.98
N VAL A 28 -53.03 9.89 14.99
CA VAL A 28 -52.60 8.91 14.00
C VAL A 28 -53.44 7.63 14.11
N SER A 29 -53.78 7.17 15.32
CA SER A 29 -54.60 5.96 15.53
C SER A 29 -56.04 6.06 15.03
N GLU A 30 -56.60 7.27 15.03
CA GLU A 30 -57.92 7.54 14.44
C GLU A 30 -57.87 7.60 12.92
N ASN A 31 -56.81 8.19 12.37
CA ASN A 31 -56.73 8.51 10.95
C ASN A 31 -56.00 7.45 10.12
N THR A 32 -55.37 6.47 10.75
CA THR A 32 -54.57 5.44 10.08
C THR A 32 -54.72 4.07 10.75
N SER A 33 -54.50 3.01 9.98
CA SER A 33 -54.47 1.64 10.51
C SER A 33 -53.09 1.31 11.09
N PHE A 34 -53.04 0.90 12.36
CA PHE A 34 -51.81 0.40 12.97
C PHE A 34 -51.57 -1.06 12.65
N ILE A 35 -50.34 -1.41 12.26
CA ILE A 35 -49.86 -2.79 12.22
C ILE A 35 -49.17 -3.04 13.56
N HIS A 36 -49.74 -3.90 14.40
CA HIS A 36 -49.13 -4.29 15.66
C HIS A 36 -48.05 -5.34 15.39
N SER A 37 -46.83 -5.10 15.86
CA SER A 37 -45.79 -6.13 15.97
C SER A 37 -45.80 -6.66 17.40
N ASP A 38 -45.84 -7.98 17.55
CA ASP A 38 -45.85 -8.63 18.87
C ASP A 38 -44.46 -8.64 19.55
N GLU A 39 -43.46 -8.08 18.89
CA GLU A 39 -42.12 -7.92 19.41
C GLU A 39 -41.94 -6.55 20.09
N ARG A 40 -41.05 -6.48 21.08
CA ARG A 40 -40.70 -5.20 21.72
C ARG A 40 -39.79 -4.38 20.79
N THR A 41 -40.41 -3.61 19.91
CA THR A 41 -39.72 -2.78 18.90
C THR A 41 -39.12 -1.48 19.46
N ALA A 42 -39.58 -1.02 20.63
CA ALA A 42 -39.03 0.14 21.33
C ALA A 42 -39.21 0.02 22.85
N PHE A 43 -38.33 0.68 23.62
CA PHE A 43 -38.46 0.84 25.07
C PHE A 43 -38.22 2.30 25.43
N TYR A 44 -39.27 2.98 25.90
CA TYR A 44 -39.19 4.33 26.42
C TYR A 44 -38.66 4.28 27.86
N ARG A 45 -37.67 5.11 28.21
CA ARG A 45 -37.21 5.23 29.61
C ARG A 45 -38.33 5.85 30.43
N ALA A 46 -39.03 5.03 31.21
CA ALA A 46 -39.88 5.51 32.28
C ALA A 46 -39.00 5.73 33.53
N GLY A 47 -38.44 6.93 33.66
CA GLY A 47 -37.66 7.34 34.83
C GLY A 47 -36.28 7.94 34.49
N GLY A 48 -36.04 9.14 35.00
CA GLY A 48 -34.77 9.89 34.90
C GLY A 48 -34.94 11.24 34.18
N ASP A 49 -34.49 12.32 34.84
CA ASP A 49 -34.21 13.72 34.41
C ASP A 49 -35.02 14.36 33.26
N SER A 50 -36.16 13.80 32.87
CA SER A 50 -37.15 14.50 32.06
C SER A 50 -37.84 15.53 32.94
N ASP A 51 -38.11 16.73 32.41
CA ASP A 51 -38.93 17.79 33.07
C ASP A 51 -40.34 17.33 33.51
N THR A 52 -40.71 16.08 33.22
CA THR A 52 -41.96 15.42 33.59
C THR A 52 -41.82 14.42 34.76
N ALA A 53 -40.62 14.25 35.33
CA ALA A 53 -40.37 13.39 36.49
C ALA A 53 -40.47 14.20 37.80
N THR A 54 -41.44 13.88 38.66
CA THR A 54 -41.58 14.44 40.01
C THR A 54 -41.19 13.40 41.05
N ASN A 55 -40.56 13.83 42.15
CA ASN A 55 -40.14 12.91 43.23
C ASN A 55 -41.32 12.35 44.04
N ASP A 56 -42.49 12.99 43.98
CA ASP A 56 -43.74 12.50 44.55
C ASP A 56 -44.74 12.14 43.43
N ASP A 57 -45.06 10.85 43.36
CA ASP A 57 -46.02 10.29 42.42
C ASP A 57 -47.46 10.76 42.70
N GLY A 58 -47.76 11.29 43.88
CA GLY A 58 -49.04 11.90 44.24
C GLY A 58 -49.21 13.32 43.69
N GLU A 59 -48.15 14.12 43.68
CA GLU A 59 -48.17 15.52 43.21
C GLU A 59 -48.50 15.62 41.73
N ARG A 60 -47.97 14.71 40.90
CA ARG A 60 -48.25 14.72 39.45
C ARG A 60 -49.75 14.63 39.13
N PHE A 61 -50.56 13.96 39.95
CA PHE A 61 -52.02 13.78 39.76
C PHE A 61 -52.88 14.91 40.31
N GLN A 62 -52.29 15.92 40.96
CA GLN A 62 -53.03 17.07 41.43
C GLN A 62 -53.48 17.96 40.25
N THR A 63 -54.69 18.49 40.33
CA THR A 63 -55.31 19.32 39.29
C THR A 63 -54.49 20.56 38.95
N GLU A 64 -53.77 21.12 39.94
CA GLU A 64 -52.98 22.33 39.76
C GLU A 64 -51.57 22.09 39.18
N HIS A 65 -51.11 20.84 39.20
CA HIS A 65 -49.79 20.46 38.70
C HIS A 65 -49.76 20.51 37.16
N ARG A 66 -48.64 20.95 36.55
CA ARG A 66 -48.48 21.07 35.08
C ARG A 66 -48.86 19.78 34.34
N LEU A 67 -48.41 18.63 34.86
CA LEU A 67 -48.74 17.30 34.32
C LEU A 67 -50.22 16.90 34.54
N GLY A 68 -50.84 17.36 35.63
CA GLY A 68 -52.26 17.17 35.88
C GLY A 68 -53.12 17.96 34.90
N LYS A 69 -52.75 19.22 34.64
CA LYS A 69 -53.40 20.10 33.66
C LYS A 69 -53.32 19.53 32.24
N ALA A 70 -52.14 19.12 31.79
CA ALA A 70 -51.95 18.54 30.46
C ALA A 70 -52.75 17.23 30.27
N ARG A 71 -52.79 16.34 31.29
CA ARG A 71 -53.63 15.12 31.24
C ARG A 71 -55.12 15.42 31.20
N ALA A 72 -55.56 16.41 31.97
CA ALA A 72 -56.95 16.85 31.95
C ALA A 72 -57.33 17.45 30.59
N ALA A 73 -56.43 18.21 29.96
CA ALA A 73 -56.63 18.76 28.62
C ALA A 73 -56.73 17.65 27.56
N LEU A 74 -55.78 16.70 27.57
CA LEU A 74 -55.81 15.53 26.70
C LEU A 74 -57.11 14.72 26.88
N PHE A 75 -57.48 14.40 28.13
CA PHE A 75 -58.74 13.71 28.42
C PHE A 75 -59.96 14.49 27.93
N ASN A 76 -60.01 15.80 28.15
CA ASN A 76 -61.14 16.63 27.70
C ASN A 76 -61.27 16.72 26.17
N LYS A 77 -60.14 16.70 25.45
CA LYS A 77 -60.11 16.64 23.98
C LYS A 77 -60.68 15.32 23.46
N TRP A 78 -60.32 14.21 24.10
CA TRP A 78 -60.60 12.86 23.59
C TRP A 78 -61.84 12.18 24.17
N LYS A 79 -62.35 12.63 25.33
CA LYS A 79 -63.53 12.04 25.99
C LYS A 79 -64.79 11.99 25.11
N GLY A 80 -64.93 12.90 24.16
CA GLY A 80 -66.07 12.92 23.23
C GLY A 80 -66.00 11.84 22.16
N LYS A 81 -64.79 11.31 21.90
CA LYS A 81 -64.53 10.24 20.93
C LYS A 81 -64.53 8.84 21.57
N TRP A 82 -64.27 8.74 22.87
CA TRP A 82 -64.23 7.46 23.58
C TRP A 82 -65.62 7.04 24.08
N GLY A 83 -66.15 5.94 23.53
CA GLY A 83 -67.37 5.31 24.03
C GLY A 83 -67.17 4.60 25.38
N GLY A 84 -68.27 4.29 26.08
CA GLY A 84 -68.22 3.64 27.39
C GLY A 84 -67.50 2.28 27.40
N GLU A 85 -67.58 1.51 26.31
CA GLU A 85 -66.87 0.23 26.16
C GLU A 85 -65.35 0.43 26.08
N ALA A 86 -64.89 1.42 25.32
CA ALA A 86 -63.46 1.73 25.19
C ALA A 86 -62.87 2.20 26.53
N ILE A 87 -63.63 3.01 27.28
CA ILE A 87 -63.25 3.46 28.62
C ILE A 87 -63.17 2.25 29.58
N ASN A 88 -64.14 1.33 29.54
CA ASN A 88 -64.14 0.13 30.38
C ASN A 88 -62.96 -0.80 30.06
N GLN A 89 -62.60 -0.98 28.79
CA GLN A 89 -61.42 -1.77 28.41
C GLN A 89 -60.11 -1.11 28.88
N MET A 90 -60.00 0.20 28.77
CA MET A 90 -58.84 0.97 29.26
C MET A 90 -58.70 0.88 30.79
N LEU A 91 -59.81 0.94 31.54
CA LEU A 91 -59.81 0.77 32.99
C LEU A 91 -59.47 -0.67 33.40
N LYS A 92 -59.94 -1.67 32.64
CA LYS A 92 -59.62 -3.08 32.86
C LYS A 92 -58.12 -3.37 32.66
N SER A 93 -57.47 -2.74 31.68
CA SER A 93 -56.02 -2.90 31.45
C SER A 93 -55.15 -2.18 32.49
N ALA A 94 -55.70 -1.17 33.18
CA ALA A 94 -55.04 -0.48 34.29
C ALA A 94 -55.02 -1.30 35.60
N ILE A 95 -55.96 -2.23 35.79
CA ILE A 95 -56.02 -3.12 36.97
C ILE A 95 -55.22 -4.39 36.66
N ARG A 96 -53.94 -4.44 37.04
CA ARG A 96 -53.07 -5.63 36.84
C ARG A 96 -52.58 -6.25 38.17
N PRO A 97 -53.39 -7.09 38.84
CA PRO A 97 -52.96 -7.83 40.03
C PRO A 97 -51.77 -8.79 39.75
N ASP A 98 -51.64 -9.27 38.52
CA ASP A 98 -50.56 -10.18 38.10
C ASP A 98 -49.18 -9.50 38.00
N LEU A 99 -49.15 -8.16 37.92
CA LEU A 99 -47.94 -7.37 37.78
C LEU A 99 -47.15 -7.33 39.10
N ALA A 100 -47.83 -7.25 40.25
CA ALA A 100 -47.17 -7.25 41.56
C ALA A 100 -46.38 -8.55 41.80
N LYS A 101 -46.92 -9.69 41.35
CA LYS A 101 -46.25 -11.00 41.45
C LYS A 101 -45.04 -11.08 40.51
N LYS A 102 -45.17 -10.62 39.26
CA LYS A 102 -44.05 -10.55 38.31
C LYS A 102 -42.97 -9.56 38.72
N VAL A 103 -43.33 -8.43 39.32
CA VAL A 103 -42.37 -7.45 39.87
C VAL A 103 -41.58 -8.06 41.02
N SER A 104 -42.22 -8.83 41.90
CA SER A 104 -41.51 -9.55 42.97
C SER A 104 -40.56 -10.63 42.43
N GLU A 105 -40.95 -11.38 41.40
CA GLU A 105 -40.08 -12.37 40.75
C GLU A 105 -38.90 -11.72 40.02
N LEU A 106 -39.12 -10.59 39.34
CA LEU A 106 -38.07 -9.80 38.68
C LEU A 106 -37.12 -9.15 39.68
N ALA A 107 -37.60 -8.66 40.82
CA ALA A 107 -36.77 -8.09 41.87
C ALA A 107 -35.76 -9.11 42.42
N ASN A 108 -36.22 -10.35 42.65
CA ASN A 108 -35.33 -11.43 43.12
C ASN A 108 -34.27 -11.79 42.07
N ARG A 109 -34.64 -11.87 40.79
CA ARG A 109 -33.67 -12.11 39.70
C ARG A 109 -32.68 -10.97 39.54
N LEU A 110 -33.14 -9.72 39.70
CA LEU A 110 -32.26 -8.55 39.64
C LEU A 110 -31.23 -8.57 40.77
N GLU A 111 -31.62 -9.00 41.97
CA GLU A 111 -30.70 -9.12 43.10
C GLU A 111 -29.61 -10.19 42.87
N GLU A 112 -29.94 -11.31 42.22
CA GLU A 112 -28.95 -12.31 41.82
C GLU A 112 -27.98 -11.79 40.76
N GLU A 113 -28.47 -11.08 39.75
CA GLU A 113 -27.62 -10.49 38.71
C GLU A 113 -26.75 -9.35 39.25
N LEU A 114 -27.25 -8.57 40.21
CA LEU A 114 -26.47 -7.53 40.88
C LEU A 114 -25.28 -8.13 41.65
N LYS A 115 -25.47 -9.28 42.30
CA LYS A 115 -24.38 -10.01 42.98
C LYS A 115 -23.31 -10.49 41.99
N LYS A 116 -23.71 -10.97 40.81
CA LYS A 116 -22.76 -11.37 39.76
C LYS A 116 -22.01 -10.16 39.20
N SER A 117 -22.71 -9.05 38.98
CA SER A 117 -22.10 -7.80 38.50
C SER A 117 -21.03 -7.28 39.46
N ASN A 118 -21.29 -7.28 40.77
CA ASN A 118 -20.31 -6.85 41.77
C ASN A 118 -19.07 -7.76 41.80
N LEU A 119 -19.25 -9.06 41.58
CA LEU A 119 -18.13 -10.01 41.48
C LEU A 119 -17.29 -9.73 40.23
N LEU A 120 -17.94 -9.44 39.10
CA LEU A 120 -17.29 -9.06 37.84
C LEU A 120 -16.54 -7.73 37.95
N GLU A 121 -17.11 -6.72 38.61
CA GLU A 121 -16.42 -5.45 38.88
C GLU A 121 -15.13 -5.65 39.66
N THR A 122 -15.12 -6.57 40.63
CA THR A 122 -13.91 -6.90 41.40
C THR A 122 -12.83 -7.48 40.49
N VAL A 123 -13.20 -8.42 39.61
CA VAL A 123 -12.27 -9.04 38.64
C VAL A 123 -11.76 -8.02 37.62
N ILE A 124 -12.61 -7.12 37.14
CA ILE A 124 -12.21 -6.03 36.23
C ILE A 124 -11.20 -5.12 36.92
N HIS A 125 -11.46 -4.75 38.18
CA HIS A 125 -10.57 -3.87 38.93
C HIS A 125 -9.18 -4.49 39.18
N GLU A 126 -9.12 -5.81 39.39
CA GLU A 126 -7.85 -6.56 39.48
C GLU A 126 -7.11 -6.58 38.13
N ARG A 127 -7.84 -6.75 37.01
CA ARG A 127 -7.25 -6.76 35.67
C ARG A 127 -6.77 -5.39 35.21
N ASP A 128 -7.50 -4.33 35.56
CA ASP A 128 -7.09 -2.95 35.25
C ASP A 128 -5.80 -2.59 36.00
N ALA A 129 -5.61 -3.09 37.22
CA ALA A 129 -4.36 -2.94 37.95
C ALA A 129 -3.18 -3.65 37.25
N GLU A 130 -3.38 -4.89 36.77
CA GLU A 130 -2.38 -5.63 35.99
C GLU A 130 -2.03 -4.93 34.66
N ILE A 131 -3.01 -4.30 34.01
CA ILE A 131 -2.82 -3.56 32.75
C ILE A 131 -1.99 -2.29 33.03
N HIS A 132 -2.33 -1.53 34.07
CA HIS A 132 -1.56 -0.33 34.43
C HIS A 132 -0.10 -0.62 34.79
N GLU A 133 0.17 -1.76 35.46
CA GLU A 133 1.56 -2.17 35.73
C GLU A 133 2.31 -2.49 34.43
N ARG A 134 1.67 -3.20 33.49
CA ARG A 134 2.25 -3.49 32.16
C ARG A 134 2.46 -2.24 31.31
N ASP A 135 1.54 -1.29 31.33
CA ASP A 135 1.66 -0.03 30.58
C ASP A 135 2.84 0.81 31.09
N ALA A 136 3.11 0.78 32.41
CA ALA A 136 4.29 1.42 32.97
C ALA A 136 5.59 0.76 32.46
N GLU A 137 5.67 -0.57 32.39
CA GLU A 137 6.81 -1.28 31.82
C GLU A 137 7.02 -0.97 30.33
N ILE A 138 5.93 -0.84 29.56
CA ILE A 138 5.99 -0.49 28.14
C ILE A 138 6.55 0.92 27.97
N HIS A 139 6.10 1.88 28.78
CA HIS A 139 6.60 3.25 28.73
C HIS A 139 8.09 3.37 29.07
N GLU A 140 8.59 2.56 30.00
CA GLU A 140 10.01 2.49 30.32
C GLU A 140 10.83 1.92 29.14
N ARG A 141 10.37 0.80 28.56
CA ARG A 141 11.00 0.22 27.35
C ARG A 141 10.98 1.19 26.16
N ASP A 142 9.90 1.94 25.96
CA ASP A 142 9.82 2.94 24.91
C ASP A 142 10.82 4.10 25.12
N ALA A 143 11.10 4.45 26.37
CA ALA A 143 12.13 5.44 26.69
C ALA A 143 13.53 4.91 26.31
N GLU A 144 13.85 3.67 26.64
CA GLU A 144 15.11 3.02 26.25
C GLU A 144 15.25 2.94 24.73
N ILE A 145 14.18 2.60 24.01
CA ILE A 145 14.18 2.55 22.54
C ILE A 145 14.46 3.93 21.95
N ARG A 146 13.87 5.00 22.51
CA ARG A 146 14.12 6.38 22.05
C ARG A 146 15.58 6.77 22.23
N GLU A 147 16.20 6.41 23.36
CA GLU A 147 17.62 6.67 23.63
C GLU A 147 18.51 5.88 22.64
N ARG A 148 18.25 4.59 22.47
CA ARG A 148 18.98 3.74 21.52
C ARG A 148 18.90 4.26 20.08
N ASN A 149 17.73 4.75 19.68
CA ASN A 149 17.53 5.35 18.36
C ASN A 149 18.28 6.67 18.19
N ALA A 150 18.45 7.45 19.27
CA ALA A 150 19.31 8.63 19.24
C ALA A 150 20.78 8.26 19.04
N GLU A 151 21.29 7.24 19.74
CA GLU A 151 22.66 6.73 19.55
C GLU A 151 22.89 6.21 18.12
N ILE A 152 21.91 5.50 17.55
CA ILE A 152 21.98 5.01 16.16
C ILE A 152 22.07 6.18 15.18
N ARG A 153 21.28 7.25 15.37
CA ARG A 153 21.34 8.44 14.51
C ARG A 153 22.71 9.11 14.55
N GLU A 154 23.30 9.26 15.73
CA GLU A 154 24.65 9.83 15.87
C GLU A 154 25.71 8.96 15.18
N ARG A 155 25.63 7.63 15.34
CA ARG A 155 26.54 6.69 14.66
C ARG A 155 26.40 6.77 13.14
N ASN A 156 25.18 6.88 12.62
CA ASN A 156 24.94 7.01 11.19
C ASN A 156 25.51 8.31 10.62
N GLN A 157 25.35 9.44 11.32
CA GLN A 157 25.98 10.70 10.92
C GLN A 157 27.51 10.58 10.87
N LYS A 158 28.12 9.89 11.83
CA LYS A 158 29.57 9.64 11.83
C LYS A 158 29.99 8.72 10.68
N LEU A 159 29.18 7.72 10.34
CA LEU A 159 29.41 6.84 9.20
C LEU A 159 29.39 7.63 7.88
N ASP A 160 28.46 8.55 7.71
CA ASP A 160 28.35 9.38 6.52
C ASP A 160 29.55 10.33 6.38
N GLN A 161 30.03 10.91 7.49
CA GLN A 161 31.28 11.68 7.49
C GLN A 161 32.49 10.84 7.05
N LEU A 162 32.60 9.60 7.55
CA LEU A 162 33.68 8.69 7.16
C LEU A 162 33.61 8.34 5.67
N ARG A 163 32.41 8.11 5.12
CA ARG A 163 32.21 7.86 3.69
C ARG A 163 32.64 9.03 2.82
N LEU A 164 32.34 10.27 3.23
CA LEU A 164 32.81 11.46 2.51
C LEU A 164 34.34 11.55 2.50
N ILE A 165 34.99 11.24 3.63
CA ILE A 165 36.46 11.20 3.71
C ILE A 165 37.02 10.09 2.81
N GLU A 166 36.43 8.89 2.84
CA GLU A 166 36.84 7.77 1.98
C GLU A 166 36.78 8.14 0.50
N ASN A 167 35.67 8.75 0.05
CA ASN A 167 35.51 9.21 -1.32
C ASN A 167 36.57 10.25 -1.72
N SER A 168 36.88 11.20 -0.84
CA SER A 168 37.94 12.18 -1.07
C SER A 168 39.32 11.53 -1.20
N LEU A 169 39.61 10.52 -0.37
CA LEU A 169 40.87 9.77 -0.45
C LEU A 169 40.97 8.95 -1.73
N ARG A 170 39.88 8.30 -2.16
CA ARG A 170 39.82 7.56 -3.44
C ARG A 170 40.12 8.46 -4.63
N GLN A 171 39.50 9.65 -4.68
CA GLN A 171 39.77 10.62 -5.74
C GLN A 171 41.25 11.07 -5.77
N LYS A 172 41.88 11.24 -4.60
CA LYS A 172 43.31 11.55 -4.52
C LYS A 172 44.19 10.40 -5.00
N ILE A 173 43.86 9.16 -4.66
CA ILE A 173 44.57 7.97 -5.14
C ILE A 173 44.50 7.89 -6.67
N ASP A 174 43.33 8.10 -7.26
CA ASP A 174 43.16 8.09 -8.72
C ASP A 174 43.91 9.22 -9.41
N SER A 175 44.01 10.39 -8.77
CA SER A 175 44.84 11.50 -9.24
C SER A 175 46.32 11.11 -9.26
N PHE A 176 46.85 10.56 -8.16
CA PHE A 176 48.24 10.14 -8.08
C PHE A 176 48.58 9.00 -9.04
N ALA A 177 47.66 8.05 -9.22
CA ALA A 177 47.84 6.98 -10.19
C ALA A 177 48.01 7.51 -11.62
N ARG A 178 47.22 8.53 -12.01
CA ARG A 178 47.35 9.20 -13.32
C ARG A 178 48.69 9.92 -13.45
N GLU A 179 49.16 10.58 -12.40
CA GLU A 179 50.43 11.30 -12.40
C GLU A 179 51.62 10.34 -12.53
N ILE A 180 51.63 9.24 -11.77
CA ILE A 180 52.66 8.18 -11.87
C ILE A 180 52.72 7.60 -13.29
N ASN A 181 51.56 7.31 -13.89
CA ASN A 181 51.49 6.80 -15.26
C ASN A 181 52.01 7.83 -16.29
N SER A 182 51.82 9.12 -16.05
CA SER A 182 52.40 10.18 -16.89
C SER A 182 53.93 10.22 -16.76
N LEU A 183 54.44 10.24 -15.53
CA LEU A 183 55.88 10.22 -15.26
C LEU A 183 56.57 8.98 -15.83
N GLY A 184 55.93 7.81 -15.74
CA GLY A 184 56.44 6.57 -16.33
C GLY A 184 56.57 6.65 -17.86
N ARG A 185 55.59 7.27 -18.54
CA ARG A 185 55.66 7.51 -20.00
C ARG A 185 56.79 8.45 -20.38
N ASP A 186 56.96 9.55 -19.65
CA ASP A 186 58.04 10.51 -19.86
C ASP A 186 59.42 9.90 -19.64
N LEU A 187 59.57 9.07 -18.60
CA LEU A 187 60.82 8.39 -18.31
C LEU A 187 61.19 7.41 -19.44
N ASN A 188 60.23 6.61 -19.91
CA ASN A 188 60.44 5.69 -21.04
C ASN A 188 60.83 6.45 -22.31
N HIS A 189 60.20 7.60 -22.57
CA HIS A 189 60.57 8.44 -23.70
C HIS A 189 62.02 8.94 -23.61
N LYS A 190 62.45 9.41 -22.43
CA LYS A 190 63.83 9.86 -22.21
C LYS A 190 64.86 8.74 -22.37
N ILE A 191 64.56 7.53 -21.88
CA ILE A 191 65.41 6.36 -22.05
C ILE A 191 65.59 6.04 -23.55
N GLU A 192 64.52 6.12 -24.33
CA GLU A 192 64.58 5.87 -25.78
C GLU A 192 65.41 6.94 -26.51
N VAL A 193 65.25 8.22 -26.13
CA VAL A 193 66.07 9.32 -26.67
C VAL A 193 67.55 9.12 -26.34
N GLU A 194 67.89 8.74 -25.10
CA GLU A 194 69.28 8.48 -24.68
C GLU A 194 69.88 7.32 -25.49
N LYS A 195 69.12 6.24 -25.70
CA LYS A 195 69.53 5.10 -26.51
C LYS A 195 69.84 5.52 -27.96
N ASN A 196 68.97 6.32 -28.56
CA ASN A 196 69.17 6.84 -29.91
C ASN A 196 70.39 7.77 -30.01
N LEU A 197 70.60 8.63 -29.01
CA LEU A 197 71.78 9.49 -28.92
C LEU A 197 73.09 8.68 -28.84
N LYS A 198 73.13 7.62 -28.03
CA LYS A 198 74.31 6.74 -27.92
C LYS A 198 74.66 6.09 -29.26
N VAL A 199 73.66 5.64 -30.03
CA VAL A 199 73.85 5.09 -31.38
C VAL A 199 74.44 6.16 -32.31
N HIS A 200 73.90 7.38 -32.27
CA HIS A 200 74.39 8.49 -33.10
C HIS A 200 75.83 8.90 -32.77
N ILE A 201 76.18 8.94 -31.48
CA ILE A 201 77.55 9.21 -31.02
C ILE A 201 78.49 8.14 -31.56
N GLY A 202 78.14 6.86 -31.47
CA GLY A 202 78.97 5.78 -32.02
C GLY A 202 79.16 5.88 -33.54
N GLN A 203 78.14 6.30 -34.29
CA GLN A 203 78.24 6.54 -35.74
C GLN A 203 79.14 7.73 -36.06
N LEU A 204 79.03 8.83 -35.30
CA LEU A 204 79.86 10.02 -35.45
C LEU A 204 81.32 9.73 -35.09
N GLU A 205 81.58 8.95 -34.05
CA GLU A 205 82.93 8.50 -33.70
C GLU A 205 83.54 7.62 -34.77
N ALA A 206 82.76 6.72 -35.38
CA ALA A 206 83.20 5.90 -36.50
C ALA A 206 83.55 6.76 -37.74
N GLU A 207 82.70 7.73 -38.09
CA GLU A 207 82.96 8.67 -39.20
C GLU A 207 84.14 9.61 -38.89
N LEU A 208 84.28 10.11 -37.66
CA LEU A 208 85.42 10.92 -37.24
C LEU A 208 86.73 10.13 -37.33
N ASN A 209 86.74 8.87 -36.88
CA ASN A 209 87.90 7.99 -37.02
C ASN A 209 88.23 7.69 -38.49
N ARG A 210 87.22 7.59 -39.36
CA ARG A 210 87.38 7.42 -40.81
C ARG A 210 88.00 8.66 -41.46
N VAL A 211 87.60 9.85 -41.04
CA VAL A 211 88.18 11.13 -41.49
C VAL A 211 89.61 11.30 -40.98
N LEU A 212 89.86 11.06 -39.69
CA LEU A 212 91.18 11.18 -39.05
C LEU A 212 92.21 10.17 -39.60
N SER A 213 91.78 8.98 -39.99
CA SER A 213 92.64 7.94 -40.61
C SER A 213 92.85 8.13 -42.12
N SER A 214 92.14 9.06 -42.75
CA SER A 214 92.31 9.36 -44.18
C SER A 214 93.63 10.10 -44.46
N LYS A 215 94.29 9.74 -45.57
CA LYS A 215 95.60 10.33 -45.97
C LYS A 215 95.53 11.84 -46.21
N SER A 216 94.36 12.39 -46.56
CA SER A 216 94.16 13.83 -46.78
C SER A 216 94.14 14.65 -45.48
N TRP A 217 93.64 14.09 -44.38
CA TRP A 217 93.50 14.81 -43.11
C TRP A 217 94.82 14.94 -42.33
N ARG A 218 95.70 13.92 -42.42
CA ARG A 218 97.05 13.96 -41.82
C ARG A 218 97.99 14.97 -42.48
N VAL A 219 97.79 15.28 -43.76
CA VAL A 219 98.64 16.21 -44.52
C VAL A 219 98.25 17.67 -44.30
N MET A 220 96.98 17.96 -43.98
CA MET A 220 96.45 19.32 -43.87
C MET A 220 96.45 19.92 -42.44
N GLY A 221 96.95 19.16 -41.45
CA GLY A 221 96.98 19.56 -40.02
C GLY A 221 97.64 20.91 -39.71
N PRO A 222 98.79 21.28 -40.31
CA PRO A 222 99.45 22.57 -40.03
C PRO A 222 98.67 23.78 -40.58
N ILE A 223 97.98 23.62 -41.72
CA ILE A 223 97.36 24.73 -42.46
C ILE A 223 96.03 25.19 -41.83
N ARG A 224 95.38 24.34 -41.00
CA ARG A 224 94.13 24.71 -40.31
C ARG A 224 94.28 25.42 -38.97
N ARG A 225 95.47 25.42 -38.35
CA ARG A 225 95.72 26.28 -37.17
C ARG A 225 95.76 27.77 -37.55
N ILE A 226 96.06 28.09 -38.80
CA ILE A 226 96.15 29.46 -39.32
C ILE A 226 94.76 30.04 -39.66
N GLY A 227 93.78 29.19 -40.02
CA GLY A 227 92.41 29.62 -40.37
C GLY A 227 91.50 29.97 -39.18
N ARG A 228 91.88 29.65 -37.94
CA ARG A 228 91.03 29.86 -36.75
C ARG A 228 91.14 31.28 -36.15
N PHE A 229 92.06 32.10 -36.67
CA PHE A 229 92.24 33.51 -36.26
C PHE A 229 91.42 34.52 -37.07
N LEU A 230 90.72 34.10 -38.14
CA LEU A 230 90.08 35.01 -39.11
C LEU A 230 88.54 34.93 -39.21
N THR A 231 87.86 34.22 -38.30
CA THR A 231 86.39 34.06 -38.36
C THR A 231 85.66 34.44 -37.07
N ASN A 232 86.15 35.47 -36.36
CA ASN A 232 85.35 36.22 -35.39
C ASN A 232 84.98 37.58 -35.97
N GLY A 233 84.12 37.55 -36.99
CA GLY A 233 83.64 38.75 -37.67
C GLY A 233 82.51 38.44 -38.63
N LEU A 234 81.30 38.80 -38.22
CA LEU A 234 80.11 39.05 -39.04
C LEU A 234 79.24 37.84 -39.48
N LYS A 235 78.03 37.79 -38.88
CA LYS A 235 76.67 37.64 -39.47
C LYS A 235 75.80 36.70 -38.64
N ALA A 236 74.47 36.81 -38.52
CA ALA A 236 73.46 37.87 -38.58
C ALA A 236 72.10 37.14 -38.66
N ASN A 237 71.16 37.53 -37.80
CA ASN A 237 69.69 37.63 -37.99
C ASN A 237 68.83 36.57 -38.72
N ARG A 238 67.69 36.28 -38.03
CA ARG A 238 66.30 35.92 -38.45
C ARG A 238 65.87 34.59 -37.82
N SER A 239 64.65 34.39 -37.30
CA SER A 239 63.40 35.16 -37.17
C SER A 239 62.53 34.34 -36.20
N ARG A 240 61.73 34.98 -35.33
CA ARG A 240 60.54 34.37 -34.71
C ARG A 240 59.58 35.46 -34.20
N THR A 241 58.40 35.51 -34.81
CA THR A 241 57.19 36.20 -34.34
C THR A 241 55.99 35.36 -34.76
N SER A 242 55.12 35.00 -33.81
CA SER A 242 53.66 35.15 -33.91
C SER A 242 53.01 34.54 -32.65
N ASP A 243 52.71 35.40 -31.69
CA ASP A 243 51.65 35.19 -30.70
C ASP A 243 50.32 35.65 -31.34
N ALA A 244 49.24 34.90 -31.11
CA ALA A 244 47.89 35.29 -31.48
C ALA A 244 46.91 34.89 -30.36
N GLU A 245 46.43 35.90 -29.64
CA GLU A 245 45.23 35.89 -28.80
C GLU A 245 43.96 35.78 -29.67
N GLN A 246 43.02 34.90 -29.30
CA GLN A 246 41.58 35.00 -29.58
C GLN A 246 40.85 34.34 -28.39
N ALA A 247 40.21 35.12 -27.51
CA ALA A 247 38.82 35.61 -27.56
C ALA A 247 37.78 34.55 -27.13
N GLU A 248 37.28 34.68 -25.90
CA GLU A 248 36.12 33.97 -25.34
C GLU A 248 34.78 34.56 -25.84
N PRO A 249 33.72 33.75 -26.04
CA PRO A 249 32.36 34.25 -26.16
C PRO A 249 31.59 34.12 -24.84
N LYS A 250 30.97 35.24 -24.41
CA LYS A 250 29.91 35.30 -23.41
C LYS A 250 28.64 34.64 -23.95
N VAL A 251 28.03 33.75 -23.16
CA VAL A 251 26.65 33.30 -23.35
C VAL A 251 25.83 33.78 -22.15
N SER A 252 24.77 34.51 -22.47
CA SER A 252 23.76 35.07 -21.56
C SER A 252 22.85 33.97 -21.01
N GLU A 253 22.70 33.91 -19.70
CA GLU A 253 21.68 33.12 -19.00
C GLU A 253 20.28 33.68 -19.29
N VAL A 254 19.40 32.81 -19.79
CA VAL A 254 17.95 33.03 -19.81
C VAL A 254 17.38 32.10 -18.74
N GLU A 255 16.92 32.66 -17.63
CA GLU A 255 16.17 31.94 -16.61
C GLU A 255 14.77 31.60 -17.14
N THR A 256 14.57 30.34 -17.52
CA THR A 256 13.25 29.75 -17.66
C THR A 256 12.89 29.03 -16.37
N LYS A 257 11.83 29.49 -15.68
CA LYS A 257 11.21 28.77 -14.56
C LYS A 257 10.73 27.39 -15.03
N PRO A 258 11.07 26.29 -14.35
CA PRO A 258 10.59 24.97 -14.75
C PRO A 258 9.10 24.80 -14.44
N ASP A 259 8.44 24.11 -15.36
CA ASP A 259 7.06 23.62 -15.29
C ASP A 259 6.93 22.65 -14.10
N VAL A 260 5.94 22.89 -13.24
CA VAL A 260 5.71 22.14 -11.99
C VAL A 260 5.44 20.65 -12.29
N THR A 261 4.91 20.35 -13.47
CA THR A 261 4.60 18.99 -13.93
C THR A 261 5.85 18.19 -14.30
N GLU A 262 6.83 18.86 -14.92
CA GLU A 262 8.12 18.25 -15.28
C GLU A 262 8.98 18.02 -14.03
N THR A 263 8.89 18.93 -13.07
CA THR A 263 9.62 18.86 -11.80
C THR A 263 9.19 17.64 -10.98
N ILE A 264 7.89 17.34 -10.88
CA ILE A 264 7.35 16.17 -10.16
C ILE A 264 7.84 14.85 -10.78
N LEU A 265 7.73 14.72 -12.11
CA LEU A 265 8.17 13.52 -12.84
C LEU A 265 9.69 13.29 -12.71
N VAL A 266 10.49 14.36 -12.69
CA VAL A 266 11.94 14.28 -12.46
C VAL A 266 12.26 13.85 -11.03
N THR A 267 11.52 14.34 -10.02
CA THR A 267 11.72 13.90 -8.62
C THR A 267 11.36 12.43 -8.39
N GLU A 268 10.26 11.92 -8.96
CA GLU A 268 9.89 10.50 -8.84
C GLU A 268 10.93 9.59 -9.51
N LYS A 269 11.41 9.99 -10.70
CA LYS A 269 12.44 9.25 -11.42
C LYS A 269 13.75 9.17 -10.62
N ASN A 270 14.17 10.26 -9.99
CA ASN A 270 15.36 10.30 -9.13
C ASN A 270 15.21 9.43 -7.87
N ALA A 271 14.01 9.35 -7.28
CA ALA A 271 13.76 8.51 -6.11
C ALA A 271 13.79 7.01 -6.44
N LYS A 272 13.19 6.60 -7.56
CA LYS A 272 13.24 5.22 -8.06
C LYS A 272 14.67 4.80 -8.42
N GLU A 273 15.42 5.65 -9.11
CA GLU A 273 16.83 5.38 -9.45
C GLU A 273 17.69 5.18 -8.20
N LYS A 274 17.54 6.04 -7.19
CA LYS A 274 18.24 5.89 -5.91
C LYS A 274 17.86 4.59 -5.18
N TYR A 275 16.57 4.26 -5.13
CA TYR A 275 16.10 3.02 -4.52
C TYR A 275 16.68 1.79 -5.24
N ASP A 276 16.74 1.82 -6.57
CA ASP A 276 17.31 0.75 -7.37
C ASP A 276 18.82 0.58 -7.14
N GLU A 277 19.57 1.67 -6.98
CA GLU A 277 20.99 1.62 -6.60
C GLU A 277 21.19 1.03 -5.19
N GLU A 278 20.36 1.45 -4.22
CA GLU A 278 20.39 0.89 -2.86
C GLU A 278 20.05 -0.60 -2.87
N ALA A 279 19.04 -1.02 -3.65
CA ALA A 279 18.65 -2.41 -3.81
C ALA A 279 19.77 -3.24 -4.44
N LYS A 280 20.43 -2.73 -5.49
CA LYS A 280 21.59 -3.39 -6.14
C LYS A 280 22.75 -3.56 -5.16
N SER A 281 23.07 -2.52 -4.41
CA SER A 281 24.12 -2.56 -3.39
C SER A 281 23.82 -3.60 -2.30
N ALA A 282 22.56 -3.67 -1.85
CA ALA A 282 22.12 -4.67 -0.87
C ALA A 282 22.20 -6.10 -1.43
N LEU A 283 21.80 -6.32 -2.70
CA LEU A 283 21.95 -7.60 -3.37
C LEU A 283 23.43 -8.00 -3.48
N ASP A 284 24.29 -7.09 -3.94
CA ASP A 284 25.71 -7.37 -4.15
C ASP A 284 26.39 -7.74 -2.83
N SER A 285 26.11 -6.98 -1.76
CA SER A 285 26.59 -7.32 -0.43
C SER A 285 26.10 -8.70 0.06
N PHE A 286 24.86 -9.08 -0.26
CA PHE A 286 24.32 -10.40 0.08
C PHE A 286 24.98 -11.52 -0.73
N LEU A 287 25.18 -11.31 -2.04
CA LEU A 287 25.83 -12.27 -2.93
C LEU A 287 27.30 -12.52 -2.54
N ASP A 288 28.01 -11.48 -2.09
CA ASP A 288 29.39 -11.59 -1.60
C ASP A 288 29.51 -12.23 -0.21
N SER A 289 28.42 -12.23 0.57
CA SER A 289 28.40 -12.82 1.92
C SER A 289 28.29 -14.36 1.90
N LYS A 290 28.39 -15.01 3.06
CA LYS A 290 28.05 -16.44 3.22
C LYS A 290 26.58 -16.69 3.57
N GLU A 291 25.77 -15.63 3.67
CA GLU A 291 24.36 -15.72 4.01
C GLU A 291 23.56 -16.46 2.93
N ARG A 292 22.50 -17.15 3.34
CA ARG A 292 21.55 -17.83 2.47
C ARG A 292 20.13 -17.51 2.94
N LEU A 293 19.19 -17.39 1.99
CA LEU A 293 17.78 -17.19 2.31
C LEU A 293 17.14 -18.56 2.53
N ASN A 294 16.86 -18.90 3.78
CA ASN A 294 16.33 -20.21 4.16
C ASN A 294 14.83 -20.11 4.48
N PHE A 295 13.99 -20.71 3.63
CA PHE A 295 12.54 -20.76 3.79
C PHE A 295 12.12 -22.06 4.50
N GLU A 296 12.55 -22.24 5.75
CA GLU A 296 12.23 -23.45 6.52
C GLU A 296 10.73 -23.69 6.60
N LYS A 297 10.32 -24.94 6.35
CA LYS A 297 8.93 -25.37 6.47
C LYS A 297 8.60 -25.62 7.94
N THR A 298 8.33 -24.56 8.68
CA THR A 298 7.83 -24.67 10.06
C THR A 298 6.31 -24.92 10.02
N GLY A 299 5.88 -26.08 10.49
CA GLY A 299 4.46 -26.45 10.48
C GLY A 299 3.91 -26.88 9.10
N VAL A 300 2.59 -27.04 9.01
CA VAL A 300 1.89 -27.32 7.75
C VAL A 300 1.67 -25.98 7.04
N PRO A 301 2.14 -25.80 5.78
CA PRO A 301 2.00 -24.53 5.10
C PRO A 301 0.52 -24.25 4.79
N SER A 302 0.07 -23.04 5.14
CA SER A 302 -1.29 -22.58 4.90
C SER A 302 -1.48 -22.10 3.46
N VAL A 303 -0.42 -21.62 2.80
CA VAL A 303 -0.48 -21.00 1.47
C VAL A 303 0.75 -21.32 0.64
N SER A 304 0.59 -21.48 -0.67
CA SER A 304 1.66 -21.58 -1.64
C SER A 304 1.83 -20.24 -2.36
N ILE A 305 2.96 -19.58 -2.13
CA ILE A 305 3.31 -18.29 -2.74
C ILE A 305 4.02 -18.56 -4.06
N ILE A 306 3.48 -18.02 -5.15
CA ILE A 306 4.02 -18.12 -6.51
C ILE A 306 4.69 -16.79 -6.87
N LEU A 307 6.00 -16.83 -7.09
CA LEU A 307 6.82 -15.71 -7.57
C LEU A 307 7.34 -16.02 -8.97
N VAL A 308 6.96 -15.21 -9.96
CA VAL A 308 7.52 -15.29 -11.32
C VAL A 308 8.61 -14.23 -11.47
N LEU A 309 9.83 -14.68 -11.76
CA LEU A 309 11.00 -13.81 -11.92
C LEU A 309 11.39 -13.71 -13.38
N TYR A 310 11.69 -12.50 -13.84
CA TYR A 310 12.36 -12.24 -15.11
C TYR A 310 13.25 -11.02 -14.96
N ASN A 311 14.54 -11.27 -14.67
CA ASN A 311 15.49 -10.23 -14.25
C ASN A 311 15.03 -9.47 -12.98
N GLN A 312 15.65 -8.33 -12.71
CA GLN A 312 15.46 -7.51 -11.51
C GLN A 312 15.80 -8.29 -10.23
N ALA A 313 16.95 -8.97 -10.24
CA ALA A 313 17.44 -9.74 -9.10
C ALA A 313 17.43 -8.95 -7.79
N GLN A 314 17.71 -7.64 -7.84
CA GLN A 314 17.76 -6.77 -6.67
C GLN A 314 16.39 -6.58 -6.01
N LEU A 315 15.33 -6.43 -6.80
CA LEU A 315 13.96 -6.32 -6.27
C LEU A 315 13.48 -7.67 -5.76
N SER A 316 13.77 -8.73 -6.53
CA SER A 316 13.45 -10.11 -6.15
C SER A 316 14.07 -10.45 -4.79
N PHE A 317 15.31 -10.03 -4.55
CA PHE A 317 15.97 -10.18 -3.26
C PHE A 317 15.25 -9.44 -2.12
N LEU A 318 14.83 -8.19 -2.33
CA LEU A 318 14.07 -7.43 -1.33
C LEU A 318 12.70 -8.06 -1.05
N CYS A 319 12.00 -8.53 -2.09
CA CYS A 319 10.74 -9.27 -1.97
C CYS A 319 10.90 -10.52 -1.11
N LEU A 320 11.87 -11.37 -1.45
CA LEU A 320 12.19 -12.60 -0.70
C LEU A 320 12.58 -12.32 0.75
N LYS A 321 13.37 -11.27 0.98
CA LYS A 321 13.72 -10.83 2.34
C LYS A 321 12.50 -10.36 3.12
N SER A 322 11.57 -9.65 2.48
CA SER A 322 10.32 -9.22 3.12
C SER A 322 9.46 -10.42 3.54
N LEU A 323 9.40 -11.46 2.71
CA LEU A 323 8.71 -12.71 3.05
C LEU A 323 9.33 -13.36 4.30
N LEU A 324 10.65 -13.49 4.38
CA LEU A 324 11.31 -14.07 5.57
C LEU A 324 11.10 -13.24 6.85
N GLN A 325 11.08 -11.92 6.73
CA GLN A 325 11.07 -11.03 7.88
C GLN A 325 9.68 -10.71 8.42
N LYS A 326 8.66 -10.77 7.56
CA LYS A 326 7.33 -10.21 7.87
C LYS A 326 6.18 -11.21 7.75
N SER A 327 6.40 -12.37 7.14
CA SER A 327 5.39 -13.42 7.10
C SER A 327 5.13 -13.94 8.51
N ASP A 328 3.85 -14.13 8.82
CA ASP A 328 3.34 -14.54 10.13
C ASP A 328 2.58 -15.88 10.08
N VAL A 329 2.60 -16.52 8.92
CA VAL A 329 2.01 -17.84 8.67
C VAL A 329 3.03 -18.75 7.98
N ALA A 330 2.88 -20.06 8.15
CA ALA A 330 3.68 -21.03 7.41
C ALA A 330 3.29 -21.01 5.92
N PHE A 331 4.27 -20.96 5.01
CA PHE A 331 4.01 -20.94 3.58
C PHE A 331 4.98 -21.82 2.79
N GLU A 332 4.53 -22.28 1.62
CA GLU A 332 5.36 -22.91 0.60
C GLU A 332 5.76 -21.87 -0.42
N LEU A 333 7.06 -21.76 -0.73
CA LEU A 333 7.55 -20.83 -1.74
C LEU A 333 7.83 -21.54 -3.06
N ILE A 334 7.21 -21.05 -4.13
CA ILE A 334 7.39 -21.54 -5.50
C ILE A 334 7.90 -20.38 -6.35
N ILE A 335 9.11 -20.52 -6.87
CA ILE A 335 9.76 -19.52 -7.70
C ILE A 335 9.86 -20.05 -9.13
N VAL A 336 9.40 -19.26 -10.11
CA VAL A 336 9.60 -19.55 -11.53
C VAL A 336 10.60 -18.56 -12.11
N ASP A 337 11.81 -19.02 -12.40
CA ASP A 337 12.79 -18.25 -13.17
C ASP A 337 12.46 -18.34 -14.66
N ASN A 338 11.94 -17.25 -15.22
CA ASN A 338 11.43 -17.18 -16.59
C ASN A 338 12.53 -16.85 -17.61
N ALA A 339 13.68 -17.54 -17.49
CA ALA A 339 14.89 -17.36 -18.27
C ALA A 339 15.60 -16.01 -18.04
N SER A 340 15.84 -15.66 -16.77
CA SER A 340 16.59 -14.44 -16.40
C SER A 340 18.04 -14.48 -16.89
N SER A 341 18.55 -13.29 -17.23
CA SER A 341 19.91 -13.06 -17.75
C SER A 341 20.79 -12.22 -16.82
N ASP A 342 20.23 -11.64 -15.77
CA ASP A 342 20.96 -10.89 -14.75
C ASP A 342 21.44 -11.79 -13.58
N LYS A 343 21.73 -11.18 -12.42
CA LYS A 343 22.18 -11.88 -11.21
C LYS A 343 21.11 -12.79 -10.56
N THR A 344 19.92 -12.96 -11.16
CA THR A 344 18.85 -13.79 -10.61
C THR A 344 19.31 -15.22 -10.36
N LYS A 345 20.12 -15.81 -11.25
CA LYS A 345 20.64 -17.17 -11.06
C LYS A 345 21.54 -17.30 -9.84
N GLU A 346 22.37 -16.27 -9.59
CA GLU A 346 23.25 -16.20 -8.42
C GLU A 346 22.42 -16.08 -7.13
N LEU A 347 21.37 -15.24 -7.16
CA LEU A 347 20.40 -15.12 -6.06
C LEU A 347 19.73 -16.46 -5.76
N LEU A 348 19.18 -17.13 -6.78
CA LEU A 348 18.47 -18.42 -6.63
C LEU A 348 19.39 -19.53 -6.10
N ALA A 349 20.68 -19.52 -6.43
CA ALA A 349 21.66 -20.47 -5.88
C ALA A 349 21.87 -20.30 -4.35
N LYS A 350 21.45 -19.17 -3.77
CA LYS A 350 21.53 -18.86 -2.34
C LYS A 350 20.19 -18.98 -1.62
N ILE A 351 19.18 -19.58 -2.26
CA ILE A 351 17.89 -19.89 -1.64
C ILE A 351 17.85 -21.37 -1.25
N ASP A 352 17.43 -21.61 -0.01
CA ASP A 352 17.17 -22.95 0.51
C ASP A 352 15.67 -23.14 0.78
N ASN A 353 15.19 -24.37 0.66
CA ASN A 353 13.82 -24.80 1.00
C ASN A 353 12.68 -24.15 0.18
N ALA A 354 12.97 -23.62 -1.01
CA ALA A 354 11.98 -23.20 -2.00
C ALA A 354 11.89 -24.19 -3.18
N ILE A 355 10.74 -24.27 -3.83
CA ILE A 355 10.56 -24.99 -5.11
C ILE A 355 10.93 -24.03 -6.23
N ILE A 356 12.01 -24.31 -6.96
CA ILE A 356 12.50 -23.44 -8.04
C ILE A 356 12.29 -24.13 -9.40
N LEU A 357 11.52 -23.50 -10.28
CA LEU A 357 11.25 -23.93 -11.64
C LEU A 357 12.01 -23.04 -12.63
N HIS A 358 12.90 -23.61 -13.43
CA HIS A 358 13.61 -22.86 -14.47
C HIS A 358 12.94 -23.07 -15.84
N ASN A 359 12.60 -21.98 -16.51
CA ASN A 359 12.19 -22.00 -17.90
C ASN A 359 13.39 -21.75 -18.82
N GLN A 360 13.44 -22.44 -19.95
CA GLN A 360 14.51 -22.26 -20.95
C GLN A 360 14.37 -20.95 -21.74
N LYS A 361 13.15 -20.41 -21.81
CA LYS A 361 12.80 -19.14 -22.46
C LYS A 361 11.74 -18.44 -21.62
N ASN A 362 11.61 -17.12 -21.78
CA ASN A 362 10.53 -16.37 -21.15
C ASN A 362 9.17 -16.81 -21.73
N LEU A 363 8.34 -17.46 -20.91
CA LEU A 363 7.00 -17.94 -21.27
C LEU A 363 5.89 -16.90 -21.03
N GLY A 364 6.23 -15.72 -20.50
CA GLY A 364 5.27 -14.76 -19.97
C GLY A 364 4.79 -15.13 -18.56
N PHE A 365 4.07 -14.20 -17.94
CA PHE A 365 3.50 -14.34 -16.59
C PHE A 365 2.43 -15.42 -16.54
N VAL A 366 1.45 -15.37 -17.46
CA VAL A 366 0.31 -16.30 -17.53
C VAL A 366 0.74 -17.77 -17.49
N LYS A 367 1.61 -18.16 -18.43
CA LYS A 367 2.06 -19.55 -18.55
C LYS A 367 2.99 -19.97 -17.41
N ALA A 368 3.75 -19.03 -16.86
CA ALA A 368 4.61 -19.30 -15.70
C ALA A 368 3.78 -19.58 -14.45
N VAL A 369 2.73 -18.78 -14.20
CA VAL A 369 1.79 -19.01 -13.08
C VAL A 369 1.07 -20.34 -13.22
N ASN A 370 0.50 -20.64 -14.40
CA ASN A 370 -0.19 -21.92 -14.63
C ASN A 370 0.73 -23.13 -14.36
N LYS A 371 2.00 -23.04 -14.79
CA LYS A 371 3.01 -24.07 -14.52
C LYS A 371 3.33 -24.20 -13.03
N ALA A 372 3.43 -23.08 -12.31
CA ALA A 372 3.72 -23.07 -10.88
C ALA A 372 2.56 -23.61 -10.03
N ALA A 373 1.33 -23.26 -10.38
CA ALA A 373 0.13 -23.74 -9.70
C ALA A 373 0.04 -25.26 -9.73
N GLY A 374 0.47 -25.90 -10.82
CA GLY A 374 0.47 -27.37 -10.96
C GLY A 374 1.47 -28.12 -10.05
N VAL A 375 2.38 -27.42 -9.35
CA VAL A 375 3.27 -28.04 -8.35
C VAL A 375 2.98 -27.61 -6.91
N ALA A 376 2.01 -26.70 -6.72
CA ALA A 376 1.61 -26.21 -5.40
C ALA A 376 0.86 -27.29 -4.61
N LYS A 377 1.07 -27.31 -3.30
CA LYS A 377 0.54 -28.38 -2.42
C LYS A 377 -0.54 -27.93 -1.44
N THR A 378 -0.73 -26.63 -1.29
CA THR A 378 -1.69 -26.07 -0.32
C THR A 378 -3.03 -25.77 -0.98
N ASP A 379 -4.06 -25.52 -0.18
CA ASP A 379 -5.40 -25.20 -0.68
C ASP A 379 -5.53 -23.75 -1.16
N PHE A 380 -4.56 -22.89 -0.82
CA PHE A 380 -4.56 -21.47 -1.17
C PHE A 380 -3.31 -21.10 -1.96
N LEU A 381 -3.51 -20.40 -3.09
CA LEU A 381 -2.43 -19.87 -3.90
C LEU A 381 -2.37 -18.35 -3.72
N LEU A 382 -1.17 -17.83 -3.47
CA LEU A 382 -0.89 -16.40 -3.48
C LEU A 382 -0.02 -16.06 -4.68
N LEU A 383 -0.50 -15.17 -5.54
CA LEU A 383 0.35 -14.48 -6.51
C LEU A 383 0.98 -13.28 -5.84
N LEU A 384 2.30 -13.19 -5.97
CA LEU A 384 3.09 -12.06 -5.52
C LEU A 384 4.05 -11.68 -6.63
N ASN A 385 4.10 -10.40 -6.98
CA ASN A 385 5.12 -9.93 -7.91
C ASN A 385 6.50 -9.86 -7.24
N ASN A 386 7.56 -10.05 -8.03
CA ASN A 386 8.94 -10.05 -7.52
C ASN A 386 9.44 -8.65 -7.10
N ASP A 387 8.68 -7.59 -7.38
CA ASP A 387 8.92 -6.21 -6.99
C ASP A 387 7.91 -5.69 -5.96
N ALA A 388 7.21 -6.60 -5.29
CA ALA A 388 6.33 -6.32 -4.15
C ALA A 388 7.00 -6.68 -2.81
N LEU A 389 6.78 -5.85 -1.80
CA LEU A 389 7.19 -6.07 -0.41
C LEU A 389 5.95 -6.25 0.46
N ILE A 390 5.85 -7.36 1.17
CA ILE A 390 4.77 -7.55 2.13
C ILE A 390 4.97 -6.70 3.39
N HIS A 391 3.89 -6.45 4.12
CA HIS A 391 3.90 -5.85 5.45
C HIS A 391 3.67 -6.93 6.52
N LYS A 392 3.75 -6.56 7.80
CA LYS A 392 3.45 -7.50 8.87
C LYS A 392 1.97 -7.87 8.83
N ARG A 393 1.64 -9.14 9.09
CA ARG A 393 0.27 -9.68 9.10
C ARG A 393 -0.47 -9.64 7.76
N THR A 394 0.18 -9.23 6.67
CA THR A 394 -0.44 -9.22 5.33
C THR A 394 -0.99 -10.60 4.95
N LEU A 395 -0.26 -11.67 5.26
CA LEU A 395 -0.66 -13.03 4.90
C LEU A 395 -1.80 -13.56 5.78
N SER A 396 -1.73 -13.38 7.11
CA SER A 396 -2.83 -13.79 8.00
C SER A 396 -4.13 -13.06 7.70
N TYR A 397 -4.11 -11.74 7.50
CA TYR A 397 -5.31 -10.99 7.14
C TYR A 397 -5.95 -11.48 5.83
N ALA A 398 -5.14 -11.78 4.81
CA ALA A 398 -5.64 -12.28 3.54
C ALA A 398 -6.26 -13.68 3.71
N LEU A 399 -5.60 -14.57 4.47
CA LEU A 399 -6.11 -15.92 4.76
C LEU A 399 -7.39 -15.88 5.59
N ASP A 400 -7.44 -15.05 6.63
CA ASP A 400 -8.62 -14.89 7.49
C ASP A 400 -9.82 -14.41 6.66
N THR A 401 -9.60 -13.44 5.76
CA THR A 401 -10.64 -12.93 4.85
C THR A 401 -11.13 -14.02 3.89
N LEU A 402 -10.23 -14.82 3.34
CA LEU A 402 -10.62 -15.91 2.44
C LEU A 402 -11.29 -17.07 3.19
N ALA A 403 -10.97 -17.26 4.47
CA ALA A 403 -11.50 -18.34 5.30
C ALA A 403 -12.84 -18.01 5.97
N ILE A 404 -13.22 -16.72 6.07
CA ILE A 404 -14.43 -16.30 6.78
C ILE A 404 -15.72 -16.78 6.11
N ASP A 405 -15.70 -16.89 4.79
CA ASP A 405 -16.88 -17.18 3.97
C ASP A 405 -16.48 -17.98 2.74
N GLU A 406 -17.13 -19.14 2.54
CA GLU A 406 -16.89 -20.02 1.39
C GLU A 406 -17.27 -19.35 0.06
N THR A 407 -18.10 -18.30 0.08
CA THR A 407 -18.45 -17.51 -1.11
C THR A 407 -17.32 -16.58 -1.55
N VAL A 408 -16.27 -16.37 -0.76
CA VAL A 408 -15.10 -15.59 -1.17
C VAL A 408 -14.16 -16.48 -2.00
N GLY A 409 -14.00 -16.10 -3.27
CA GLY A 409 -13.13 -16.82 -4.22
C GLY A 409 -11.71 -16.25 -4.30
N ALA A 410 -11.55 -14.94 -4.08
CA ALA A 410 -10.24 -14.30 -4.05
C ALA A 410 -10.20 -13.06 -3.14
N VAL A 411 -9.01 -12.77 -2.63
CA VAL A 411 -8.73 -11.63 -1.76
C VAL A 411 -7.51 -10.87 -2.29
N GLY A 412 -7.63 -9.56 -2.40
CA GLY A 412 -6.51 -8.65 -2.61
C GLY A 412 -6.41 -7.61 -1.50
N GLY A 413 -5.35 -6.80 -1.58
CA GLY A 413 -5.01 -5.85 -0.53
C GLY A 413 -4.83 -4.42 -1.03
N LYS A 414 -4.54 -3.54 -0.08
CA LYS A 414 -4.06 -2.18 -0.33
C LYS A 414 -2.64 -2.24 -0.90
N ILE A 415 -2.49 -1.77 -2.13
CA ILE A 415 -1.18 -1.70 -2.79
C ILE A 415 -0.70 -0.26 -2.75
N VAL A 416 0.43 -0.04 -2.09
CA VAL A 416 1.04 1.28 -1.92
C VAL A 416 2.27 1.39 -2.81
N LEU A 417 2.44 2.52 -3.49
CA LEU A 417 3.63 2.82 -4.28
C LEU A 417 4.82 3.13 -3.37
N THR A 418 6.02 3.14 -3.95
CA THR A 418 7.27 3.44 -3.20
C THR A 418 7.34 4.86 -2.65
N ASP A 419 6.57 5.78 -3.21
CA ASP A 419 6.44 7.15 -2.72
C ASP A 419 5.43 7.30 -1.56
N GLY A 420 4.75 6.20 -1.18
CA GLY A 420 3.74 6.17 -0.12
C GLY A 420 2.32 6.45 -0.60
N THR A 421 2.10 6.79 -1.87
CA THR A 421 0.76 6.99 -2.43
C THR A 421 0.08 5.66 -2.75
N LEU A 422 -1.25 5.67 -2.85
CA LEU A 422 -2.02 4.48 -3.19
C LEU A 422 -1.82 4.12 -4.68
N GLN A 423 -1.48 2.87 -4.98
CA GLN A 423 -1.52 2.33 -6.33
C GLN A 423 -2.96 1.90 -6.69
N GLU A 424 -3.54 1.08 -5.81
CA GLU A 424 -4.92 0.61 -5.92
C GLU A 424 -5.44 0.13 -4.57
N ALA A 425 -6.72 0.38 -4.33
CA ALA A 425 -7.52 -0.23 -3.29
C ALA A 425 -8.54 -1.18 -3.94
N GLY A 426 -8.04 -2.24 -4.58
CA GLY A 426 -8.83 -3.02 -5.54
C GLY A 426 -9.16 -2.21 -6.80
N SER A 427 -9.76 -2.88 -7.78
CA SER A 427 -9.85 -2.34 -9.12
C SER A 427 -11.26 -2.45 -9.71
N ILE A 428 -11.56 -1.48 -10.57
CA ILE A 428 -12.85 -1.28 -11.22
C ILE A 428 -12.73 -1.68 -12.69
N ILE A 429 -13.73 -2.39 -13.21
CA ILE A 429 -13.83 -2.73 -14.63
C ILE A 429 -15.03 -1.99 -15.21
N TRP A 430 -14.76 -1.13 -16.18
CA TRP A 430 -15.77 -0.33 -16.86
C TRP A 430 -16.46 -1.12 -17.96
N GLN A 431 -17.62 -0.62 -18.40
CA GLN A 431 -18.41 -1.23 -19.49
C GLN A 431 -17.64 -1.39 -20.80
N ASP A 432 -16.65 -0.54 -21.08
CA ASP A 432 -15.77 -0.63 -22.26
C ASP A 432 -14.60 -1.63 -22.07
N GLY A 433 -14.59 -2.36 -20.95
CA GLY A 433 -13.54 -3.29 -20.55
C GLY A 433 -12.29 -2.61 -20.01
N SER A 434 -12.21 -1.27 -19.97
CA SER A 434 -11.05 -0.61 -19.38
C SER A 434 -11.02 -0.81 -17.87
N CYS A 435 -9.82 -0.94 -17.32
CA CYS A 435 -9.60 -1.16 -15.90
C CYS A 435 -9.06 0.11 -15.22
N LEU A 436 -9.37 0.28 -13.94
CA LEU A 436 -8.89 1.38 -13.11
C LEU A 436 -8.55 0.86 -11.69
N GLY A 437 -7.30 1.03 -11.27
CA GLY A 437 -6.93 0.89 -9.85
C GLY A 437 -7.59 2.00 -9.04
N TYR A 438 -8.48 1.65 -8.13
CA TYR A 438 -9.29 2.63 -7.41
C TYR A 438 -8.43 3.40 -6.40
N GLY A 439 -8.52 4.73 -6.44
CA GLY A 439 -7.78 5.63 -5.55
C GLY A 439 -6.32 5.87 -5.93
N ARG A 440 -5.91 5.51 -7.15
CA ARG A 440 -4.52 5.70 -7.58
C ARG A 440 -4.05 7.15 -7.42
N GLY A 441 -2.97 7.35 -6.68
CA GLY A 441 -2.36 8.65 -6.38
C GLY A 441 -2.89 9.33 -5.11
N ASP A 442 -3.91 8.76 -4.45
CA ASP A 442 -4.46 9.31 -3.21
C ASP A 442 -3.69 8.84 -1.98
N ASP A 443 -4.05 9.40 -0.82
CA ASP A 443 -3.62 8.94 0.50
C ASP A 443 -4.17 7.53 0.77
N PRO A 444 -3.32 6.51 0.99
CA PRO A 444 -3.76 5.14 1.26
C PRO A 444 -4.56 4.98 2.56
N ASP A 445 -4.51 5.94 3.48
CA ASP A 445 -5.23 5.88 4.76
C ASP A 445 -6.51 6.73 4.75
N ALA A 446 -6.88 7.31 3.60
CA ALA A 446 -8.15 8.00 3.46
C ALA A 446 -9.35 7.08 3.68
N ALA A 447 -10.39 7.60 4.35
CA ALA A 447 -11.58 6.85 4.73
C ALA A 447 -12.24 6.01 3.61
N PRO A 448 -12.31 6.47 2.33
CA PRO A 448 -12.86 5.67 1.23
C PRO A 448 -12.13 4.35 0.94
N TYR A 449 -10.89 4.20 1.43
CA TYR A 449 -10.05 3.03 1.19
C TYR A 449 -9.95 2.13 2.42
N MET A 450 -10.35 2.58 3.60
CA MET A 450 -10.12 1.89 4.87
C MET A 450 -11.29 1.01 5.33
N PHE A 451 -11.98 0.37 4.39
CA PHE A 451 -13.00 -0.64 4.69
C PHE A 451 -12.99 -1.79 3.67
N GLU A 452 -13.34 -2.98 4.15
CA GLU A 452 -13.46 -4.19 3.34
C GLU A 452 -14.66 -4.09 2.39
N ARG A 453 -14.51 -4.58 1.15
CA ARG A 453 -15.61 -4.57 0.17
C ARG A 453 -15.40 -5.55 -0.97
N ASP A 454 -16.52 -5.93 -1.58
CA ASP A 454 -16.55 -6.61 -2.88
C ASP A 454 -16.06 -5.66 -3.97
N VAL A 455 -15.12 -6.11 -4.80
CA VAL A 455 -14.56 -5.39 -5.94
C VAL A 455 -14.63 -6.22 -7.22
N ASP A 456 -14.40 -5.61 -8.38
CA ASP A 456 -14.45 -6.35 -9.64
C ASP A 456 -13.26 -7.29 -9.80
N TYR A 457 -12.06 -6.85 -9.38
CA TYR A 457 -10.87 -7.68 -9.28
C TYR A 457 -9.80 -7.02 -8.40
N CYS A 458 -8.78 -7.79 -8.03
CA CYS A 458 -7.53 -7.29 -7.47
C CYS A 458 -6.37 -7.72 -8.36
N SER A 459 -5.30 -6.92 -8.43
CA SER A 459 -4.20 -7.20 -9.35
C SER A 459 -3.37 -8.42 -8.94
N GLY A 460 -2.76 -9.07 -9.91
CA GLY A 460 -1.78 -10.15 -9.69
C GLY A 460 -0.53 -9.75 -8.92
N ALA A 461 -0.34 -8.46 -8.58
CA ALA A 461 0.73 -8.01 -7.69
C ALA A 461 0.57 -8.57 -6.27
N PHE A 462 -0.69 -8.71 -5.81
CA PHE A 462 -1.06 -9.48 -4.63
C PHE A 462 -2.49 -10.01 -4.80
N LEU A 463 -2.62 -11.31 -5.07
CA LEU A 463 -3.93 -11.96 -5.22
C LEU A 463 -3.90 -13.35 -4.58
N LEU A 464 -4.64 -13.52 -3.49
CA LEU A 464 -4.84 -14.79 -2.81
C LEU A 464 -6.15 -15.43 -3.28
N PHE A 465 -6.14 -16.72 -3.61
CA PHE A 465 -7.34 -17.45 -4.03
C PHE A 465 -7.25 -18.95 -3.73
N ARG A 466 -8.38 -19.66 -3.85
CA ARG A 466 -8.44 -21.10 -3.66
C ARG A 466 -7.83 -21.84 -4.85
N ARG A 467 -6.94 -22.79 -4.58
CA ARG A 467 -6.31 -23.64 -5.61
C ARG A 467 -7.36 -24.42 -6.40
N ASN A 468 -8.35 -24.99 -5.72
CA ASN A 468 -9.38 -25.81 -6.37
C ASN A 468 -10.18 -24.99 -7.40
N ASP A 469 -10.55 -23.75 -7.09
CA ASP A 469 -11.29 -22.89 -8.03
C ASP A 469 -10.42 -22.53 -9.24
N PHE A 470 -9.12 -22.28 -9.02
CA PHE A 470 -8.16 -22.04 -10.09
C PHE A 470 -8.02 -23.25 -11.01
N GLU A 471 -7.89 -24.44 -10.45
CA GLU A 471 -7.80 -25.70 -11.21
C GLU A 471 -9.09 -25.99 -11.98
N GLU A 472 -10.26 -25.83 -11.36
CA GLU A 472 -11.56 -26.06 -12.00
C GLU A 472 -11.83 -25.06 -13.14
N LEU A 473 -11.24 -23.87 -13.05
CA LEU A 473 -11.28 -22.85 -14.09
C LEU A 473 -10.17 -23.03 -15.15
N ASN A 474 -9.37 -24.09 -15.09
CA ASN A 474 -8.22 -24.36 -15.96
C ASN A 474 -7.14 -23.26 -15.92
N GLY A 475 -6.96 -22.65 -14.74
CA GLY A 475 -5.97 -21.62 -14.47
C GLY A 475 -6.24 -20.29 -15.16
N PHE A 476 -5.17 -19.53 -15.41
CA PHE A 476 -5.24 -18.33 -16.24
C PHE A 476 -5.41 -18.69 -17.71
N ASP A 477 -6.24 -17.89 -18.39
CA ASP A 477 -6.51 -18.09 -19.81
C ASP A 477 -5.30 -17.68 -20.65
N GLU A 478 -4.75 -18.63 -21.40
CA GLU A 478 -3.52 -18.43 -22.17
C GLU A 478 -3.68 -17.45 -23.34
N ASP A 479 -4.89 -17.03 -23.70
CA ASP A 479 -5.10 -15.98 -24.71
C ASP A 479 -4.55 -14.61 -24.25
N TYR A 480 -4.38 -14.42 -22.94
CA TYR A 480 -3.74 -13.24 -22.35
C TYR A 480 -2.22 -13.39 -22.20
N ALA A 481 -1.61 -14.46 -22.72
CA ALA A 481 -0.15 -14.58 -22.71
C ALA A 481 0.48 -13.52 -23.65
N PRO A 482 1.55 -12.81 -23.21
CA PRO A 482 2.35 -13.11 -22.03
C PRO A 482 1.87 -12.49 -20.71
N ALA A 483 1.04 -11.44 -20.70
CA ALA A 483 0.55 -10.74 -19.51
C ALA A 483 -0.57 -9.72 -19.85
N TYR A 484 -1.14 -9.12 -18.81
CA TYR A 484 -2.30 -8.20 -18.78
C TYR A 484 -3.66 -8.85 -19.07
N TYR A 485 -4.63 -8.53 -18.21
CA TYR A 485 -6.03 -9.02 -18.17
C TYR A 485 -6.22 -10.46 -17.65
N GLU A 486 -5.16 -11.21 -17.35
CA GLU A 486 -5.27 -12.56 -16.79
C GLU A 486 -5.95 -12.61 -15.42
N ASP A 487 -5.66 -11.61 -14.57
CA ASP A 487 -6.19 -11.45 -13.23
C ASP A 487 -7.64 -10.94 -13.25
N SER A 488 -7.93 -9.94 -14.09
CA SER A 488 -9.29 -9.45 -14.33
C SER A 488 -10.20 -10.54 -14.91
N ASP A 489 -9.73 -11.28 -15.91
CA ASP A 489 -10.46 -12.40 -16.52
C ASP A 489 -10.74 -13.50 -15.49
N PHE A 490 -9.74 -13.90 -14.71
CA PHE A 490 -9.89 -14.91 -13.67
C PHE A 490 -10.90 -14.49 -12.60
N CYS A 491 -10.80 -13.26 -12.09
CA CYS A 491 -11.73 -12.73 -11.10
C CYS A 491 -13.18 -12.67 -11.63
N ILE A 492 -13.38 -12.40 -12.92
CA ILE A 492 -14.72 -12.46 -13.52
C ILE A 492 -15.19 -13.90 -13.69
N ARG A 493 -14.31 -14.83 -14.06
CA ARG A 493 -14.67 -16.25 -14.15
C ARG A 493 -15.09 -16.80 -12.79
N LEU A 494 -14.44 -16.37 -11.70
CA LEU A 494 -14.88 -16.64 -10.32
C LEU A 494 -16.27 -16.03 -10.04
N GLN A 495 -16.48 -14.76 -10.36
CA GLN A 495 -17.80 -14.11 -10.17
C GLN A 495 -18.92 -14.76 -10.98
N LYS A 496 -18.64 -15.22 -12.20
CA LYS A 496 -19.60 -15.97 -13.02
C LYS A 496 -20.01 -17.31 -12.38
N LYS A 497 -19.21 -17.86 -11.45
CA LYS A 497 -19.55 -19.02 -10.61
C LYS A 497 -20.24 -18.66 -9.30
N GLY A 498 -20.45 -17.36 -9.02
CA GLY A 498 -21.09 -16.88 -7.80
C GLY A 498 -20.12 -16.52 -6.68
N PHE A 499 -18.81 -16.54 -6.92
CA PHE A 499 -17.83 -16.14 -5.92
C PHE A 499 -17.64 -14.62 -5.86
N ARG A 500 -17.33 -14.13 -4.67
CA ARG A 500 -16.99 -12.74 -4.37
C ARG A 500 -15.48 -12.53 -4.44
N ILE A 501 -15.09 -11.32 -4.83
CA ILE A 501 -13.69 -10.87 -4.82
C ILE A 501 -13.59 -9.75 -3.81
N ILE A 502 -12.78 -9.93 -2.77
CA ILE A 502 -12.75 -9.02 -1.63
C ILE A 502 -11.46 -8.21 -1.64
N TYR A 503 -11.60 -6.91 -1.48
CA TYR A 503 -10.51 -6.03 -1.10
C TYR A 503 -10.50 -5.88 0.42
N ASN A 504 -9.37 -6.20 1.07
CA ASN A 504 -9.17 -5.94 2.50
C ASN A 504 -8.08 -4.88 2.72
N PRO A 505 -8.39 -3.73 3.37
CA PRO A 505 -7.43 -2.65 3.59
C PRO A 505 -6.28 -2.99 4.55
N ASN A 506 -6.45 -4.00 5.40
CA ASN A 506 -5.43 -4.47 6.34
C ASN A 506 -4.37 -5.35 5.67
N VAL A 507 -4.68 -5.92 4.50
CA VAL A 507 -3.72 -6.61 3.65
C VAL A 507 -2.93 -5.54 2.91
N VAL A 508 -1.69 -5.26 3.35
CA VAL A 508 -0.88 -4.17 2.76
C VAL A 508 0.37 -4.73 2.09
N ILE A 509 0.64 -4.27 0.87
CA ILE A 509 1.93 -4.45 0.21
C ILE A 509 2.46 -3.11 -0.32
N THR A 510 3.78 -2.98 -0.40
CA THR A 510 4.44 -1.91 -1.15
C THR A 510 4.90 -2.46 -2.49
N HIS A 511 4.56 -1.82 -3.60
CA HIS A 511 4.88 -2.26 -4.95
C HIS A 511 5.72 -1.21 -5.66
N TYR A 512 6.85 -1.62 -6.22
CA TYR A 512 7.77 -0.72 -6.91
C TYR A 512 7.20 -0.22 -8.26
N GLU A 513 6.40 -1.07 -8.90
CA GLU A 513 5.77 -0.84 -10.19
C GLU A 513 6.76 -0.35 -11.26
N PHE A 514 7.31 -1.29 -12.02
CA PHE A 514 8.17 -0.99 -13.15
C PHE A 514 7.38 -0.32 -14.30
N ALA A 515 7.22 1.01 -14.22
CA ALA A 515 6.97 1.84 -15.38
C ALA A 515 8.25 1.83 -16.24
N SER A 516 8.43 0.79 -17.04
CA SER A 516 9.56 0.65 -17.93
C SER A 516 9.74 1.94 -18.74
N SER A 517 10.84 2.66 -18.48
CA SER A 517 11.22 3.92 -19.12
C SER A 517 11.45 3.79 -20.64
N GLY A 518 11.32 2.58 -21.20
CA GLY A 518 11.25 2.30 -22.64
C GLY A 518 10.15 1.30 -23.08
N GLY A 519 9.20 0.92 -22.21
CA GLY A 519 8.21 -0.14 -22.48
C GLY A 519 6.74 0.21 -22.21
N LEU A 520 6.43 1.44 -21.76
CA LEU A 520 5.05 1.96 -21.69
C LEU A 520 4.28 1.83 -23.02
N SER A 521 4.95 1.97 -24.16
CA SER A 521 4.33 1.81 -25.48
C SER A 521 3.94 0.35 -25.79
N ASN A 522 4.83 -0.61 -25.56
CA ASN A 522 4.55 -2.03 -25.82
C ASN A 522 3.54 -2.61 -24.81
N ALA A 523 3.65 -2.23 -23.53
CA ALA A 523 2.69 -2.58 -22.51
C ALA A 523 1.29 -2.05 -22.84
N SER A 524 1.17 -0.78 -23.21
CA SER A 524 -0.13 -0.19 -23.57
C SER A 524 -0.73 -0.79 -24.86
N ILE A 525 0.10 -1.17 -25.85
CA ILE A 525 -0.37 -1.90 -27.04
C ILE A 525 -0.91 -3.28 -26.66
N LEU A 526 -0.19 -4.02 -25.80
CA LEU A 526 -0.61 -5.34 -25.35
C LEU A 526 -1.89 -5.27 -24.52
N GLN A 527 -1.98 -4.32 -23.59
CA GLN A 527 -3.19 -4.06 -22.80
C GLN A 527 -4.39 -3.75 -23.69
N LYS A 528 -4.25 -2.89 -24.71
CA LYS A 528 -5.33 -2.61 -25.67
C LYS A 528 -5.75 -3.85 -26.47
N LYS A 529 -4.77 -4.67 -26.90
CA LYS A 529 -5.06 -5.93 -27.59
C LYS A 529 -5.86 -6.87 -26.69
N HIS A 530 -5.43 -7.04 -25.44
CA HIS A 530 -6.07 -7.94 -24.48
C HIS A 530 -7.43 -7.41 -24.00
N GLN A 531 -7.59 -6.08 -23.90
CA GLN A 531 -8.89 -5.45 -23.67
C GLN A 531 -9.92 -5.88 -24.73
N ASN A 532 -9.53 -5.94 -26.02
CA ASN A 532 -10.46 -6.40 -27.06
C ASN A 532 -10.85 -7.88 -26.89
N ILE A 533 -9.89 -8.74 -26.53
CA ILE A 533 -10.17 -10.16 -26.24
C ILE A 533 -11.13 -10.27 -25.05
N PHE A 534 -10.84 -9.52 -24.00
CA PHE A 534 -11.62 -9.46 -22.78
C PHE A 534 -13.06 -8.97 -23.04
N CYS A 535 -13.24 -7.90 -23.81
CA CYS A 535 -14.55 -7.41 -24.22
C CYS A 535 -15.35 -8.45 -24.99
N ASN A 536 -14.69 -9.22 -25.88
CA ASN A 536 -15.36 -10.28 -26.62
C ASN A 536 -15.79 -11.44 -25.71
N LYS A 537 -14.95 -11.84 -24.74
CA LYS A 537 -15.22 -12.96 -23.82
C LYS A 537 -16.25 -12.63 -22.74
N HIS A 538 -16.29 -11.37 -22.29
CA HIS A 538 -17.10 -10.94 -21.14
C HIS A 538 -18.19 -9.94 -21.52
N SER A 539 -18.57 -9.84 -22.80
CA SER A 539 -19.53 -8.86 -23.31
C SER A 539 -20.82 -8.76 -22.50
N GLU A 540 -21.46 -9.88 -22.16
CA GLU A 540 -22.70 -9.88 -21.36
C GLU A 540 -22.49 -9.39 -19.92
N TRP A 541 -21.36 -9.74 -19.30
CA TRP A 541 -21.01 -9.27 -17.96
C TRP A 541 -20.67 -7.77 -17.98
N LEU A 542 -19.99 -7.30 -19.02
CA LEU A 542 -19.63 -5.89 -19.16
C LEU A 542 -20.86 -4.98 -19.35
N LYS A 543 -21.95 -5.49 -19.94
CA LYS A 543 -23.21 -4.73 -20.03
C LYS A 543 -23.79 -4.36 -18.67
N THR A 544 -23.48 -5.12 -17.61
CA THR A 544 -23.95 -4.81 -16.25
C THR A 544 -23.07 -3.76 -15.56
N LYS A 545 -21.95 -3.36 -16.17
CA LYS A 545 -21.02 -2.37 -15.62
C LYS A 545 -21.39 -0.96 -16.03
N ARG A 546 -20.90 0.00 -15.24
CA ARG A 546 -21.09 1.43 -15.49
C ARG A 546 -20.16 1.88 -16.62
N SER A 547 -20.60 2.88 -17.36
CA SER A 547 -19.72 3.63 -18.25
C SER A 547 -18.66 4.37 -17.43
N ARG A 548 -17.47 4.53 -18.00
CA ARG A 548 -16.37 5.22 -17.33
C ARG A 548 -16.68 6.70 -17.17
N ASP A 549 -16.87 7.13 -15.94
CA ASP A 549 -17.09 8.52 -15.58
C ASP A 549 -16.42 8.84 -14.23
N PRO A 550 -15.44 9.76 -14.20
CA PRO A 550 -14.74 10.14 -12.97
C PRO A 550 -15.68 10.54 -11.82
N GLN A 551 -16.80 11.20 -12.10
CA GLN A 551 -17.73 11.68 -11.07
C GLN A 551 -18.46 10.53 -10.36
N THR A 552 -18.64 9.40 -11.04
CA THR A 552 -19.37 8.24 -10.53
C THR A 552 -18.46 7.07 -10.18
N THR A 553 -17.13 7.25 -10.18
CA THR A 553 -16.14 6.23 -9.77
C THR A 553 -16.45 5.61 -8.43
N HIS A 554 -16.88 6.42 -7.46
CA HIS A 554 -17.25 5.91 -6.14
C HIS A 554 -18.41 4.90 -6.23
N LEU A 555 -19.37 5.05 -7.14
CA LEU A 555 -20.47 4.09 -7.32
C LEU A 555 -20.05 2.77 -7.99
N ALA A 556 -18.87 2.74 -8.63
CA ALA A 556 -18.31 1.57 -9.28
C ALA A 556 -17.25 0.85 -8.41
N ARG A 557 -16.84 1.45 -7.28
CA ARG A 557 -15.79 0.92 -6.38
C ARG A 557 -16.16 -0.37 -5.66
N THR A 558 -17.45 -0.73 -5.70
CA THR A 558 -17.95 -1.95 -5.10
C THR A 558 -18.88 -2.69 -6.04
N SER A 559 -18.78 -4.01 -6.03
CA SER A 559 -19.63 -4.92 -6.80
C SER A 559 -20.82 -5.42 -5.97
N ASN A 560 -21.06 -4.80 -4.81
CA ASN A 560 -22.17 -5.11 -3.90
C ASN A 560 -23.52 -5.06 -4.63
N GLN A 561 -24.30 -6.14 -4.51
CA GLN A 561 -25.64 -6.27 -5.06
C GLN A 561 -26.75 -6.05 -4.03
N PHE A 562 -26.39 -5.82 -2.76
CA PHE A 562 -27.33 -5.59 -1.67
C PHE A 562 -27.74 -4.11 -1.58
N PRO A 563 -28.94 -3.80 -1.05
CA PRO A 563 -29.33 -2.42 -0.73
C PRO A 563 -28.34 -1.77 0.24
N ASN A 564 -27.87 -0.56 -0.07
CA ASN A 564 -27.03 0.19 0.85
C ASN A 564 -27.90 0.88 1.90
N VAL A 565 -27.59 0.68 3.18
CA VAL A 565 -28.22 1.42 4.29
C VAL A 565 -27.29 2.56 4.69
N LEU A 566 -27.77 3.81 4.58
CA LEU A 566 -27.05 4.97 5.09
C LEU A 566 -27.44 5.20 6.55
N VAL A 567 -26.48 5.04 7.46
CA VAL A 567 -26.62 5.38 8.87
C VAL A 567 -25.95 6.73 9.11
N ILE A 568 -26.71 7.70 9.63
CA ILE A 568 -26.20 9.03 9.99
C ILE A 568 -26.33 9.19 11.50
N ASP A 569 -25.24 9.54 12.15
CA ASP A 569 -25.17 9.84 13.58
C ASP A 569 -24.22 11.01 13.82
N ASP A 570 -24.23 11.62 15.00
CA ASP A 570 -23.38 12.77 15.33
C ASP A 570 -21.88 12.40 15.43
N ARG A 571 -21.59 11.11 15.63
CA ARG A 571 -20.26 10.49 15.66
C ARG A 571 -20.35 8.99 15.40
N ILE A 572 -19.20 8.34 15.18
CA ILE A 572 -19.13 6.88 15.08
C ILE A 572 -19.54 6.28 16.44
N PRO A 573 -20.58 5.44 16.50
CA PRO A 573 -21.06 4.90 17.75
C PRO A 573 -20.04 3.92 18.32
N HIS A 574 -19.62 4.15 19.56
CA HIS A 574 -18.67 3.30 20.27
C HIS A 574 -19.22 2.88 21.64
N PRO A 575 -19.08 1.61 22.06
CA PRO A 575 -19.64 1.13 23.32
C PRO A 575 -19.21 1.91 24.57
N SER A 576 -18.05 2.56 24.56
CA SER A 576 -17.57 3.35 25.69
C SER A 576 -18.20 4.74 25.84
N LEU A 577 -18.97 5.22 24.85
CA LEU A 577 -19.46 6.61 24.82
C LEU A 577 -20.76 6.85 25.63
N GLY A 578 -21.23 5.86 26.38
CA GLY A 578 -22.41 6.00 27.25
C GLY A 578 -23.75 5.78 26.52
N SER A 579 -24.87 6.12 27.17
CA SER A 579 -26.17 5.58 26.80
C SER A 579 -26.63 5.96 25.38
N GLY A 580 -26.97 4.94 24.57
CA GLY A 580 -27.40 5.07 23.18
C GLY A 580 -26.36 4.48 22.23
N TYR A 581 -25.09 4.84 22.41
CA TYR A 581 -23.98 4.43 21.54
C TYR A 581 -23.68 2.92 21.55
N PRO A 582 -23.72 2.18 22.67
CA PRO A 582 -23.58 0.72 22.62
C PRO A 582 -24.64 0.05 21.75
N ARG A 583 -25.88 0.58 21.76
CA ARG A 583 -26.98 0.04 20.96
C ARG A 583 -26.83 0.40 19.49
N ALA A 584 -26.47 1.65 19.18
CA ALA A 584 -26.19 2.08 17.82
C ALA A 584 -25.01 1.29 17.23
N ALA A 585 -23.94 1.09 18.01
CA ALA A 585 -22.80 0.26 17.64
C ALA A 585 -23.23 -1.18 17.40
N HIS A 586 -24.04 -1.76 18.30
CA HIS A 586 -24.57 -3.11 18.12
C HIS A 586 -25.43 -3.21 16.85
N PHE A 587 -26.32 -2.24 16.59
CA PHE A 587 -27.15 -2.20 15.40
C PHE A 587 -26.30 -2.16 14.13
N VAL A 588 -25.34 -1.22 14.04
CA VAL A 588 -24.42 -1.12 12.89
C VAL A 588 -23.64 -2.41 12.68
N ASN A 589 -23.18 -3.06 13.76
CA ASN A 589 -22.43 -4.30 13.70
C ASN A 589 -23.30 -5.56 13.50
N SER A 590 -24.63 -5.44 13.51
CA SER A 590 -25.58 -6.57 13.33
C SER A 590 -26.33 -6.51 12.00
N ILE A 591 -26.05 -5.50 11.16
CA ILE A 591 -26.53 -5.47 9.77
C ILE A 591 -25.60 -6.40 8.98
N ASP A 592 -25.96 -7.68 8.92
CA ASP A 592 -25.38 -8.66 7.98
C ASP A 592 -26.01 -8.51 6.58
#